data_AF-X1RNT0-F1
#
_entry.id   AF-X1RNT0-F1
#
_cell.length_a   1.000
_cell.length_b   1.000
_cell.length_c   1.000
_cell.angle_alpha   90.00
_cell.angle_beta   90.00
_cell.angle_gamma   90.00
#
_symmetry.space_group_name_H-M   'P 1'
#
loop_
_entity.id
_entity.type
_entity.pdbx_description
1 polymer ?
#
loop_
_entity_poly.entity_id
_entity_poly.type
_entity_poly.pdbx_seq_one_letter_code
_entity_poly.pdbx_strand_id
1 'polypeptide(L)'
;MANEKEQGKTAAGLVVGGMGGTVLGTLLGMLLAAKPAEAAPPDEKLNYLMECQTAIVQLLGQLVEGNQAIIGLLQQWLAAQGIPPAEGVEVTVLTPWVAKEPEEIYRYAIRTIGTFYSSKMVDWTRGKRLVIKVESSLNQAVQIQVIGNTVDDMELAIDINGPFPCTANGNISVGLAWDDWHPFIGVRITTAVAPTTGILKIEDVIQE
;
A
#
# COMPACT_ATOMS: atom_id res chain seq x y z
N MET A 1 18.39 47.66 -38.28
CA MET A 1 17.71 47.48 -36.98
C MET A 1 16.45 46.67 -37.25
N ALA A 2 16.41 45.46 -36.72
CA ALA A 2 15.30 44.53 -36.90
C ALA A 2 14.14 44.92 -35.97
N ASN A 3 12.90 44.86 -36.48
CA ASN A 3 11.71 44.79 -35.64
C ASN A 3 10.59 44.09 -36.43
N GLU A 4 10.65 42.76 -36.46
CA GLU A 4 9.51 41.90 -36.79
C GLU A 4 9.30 40.95 -35.61
N LYS A 5 8.34 41.29 -34.75
CA LYS A 5 7.76 40.37 -33.77
C LYS A 5 6.31 40.73 -33.56
N GLU A 6 5.43 40.06 -34.30
CA GLU A 6 4.14 39.60 -33.77
C GLU A 6 3.51 38.60 -34.76
N GLN A 7 3.97 37.35 -34.69
CA GLN A 7 3.22 36.21 -35.20
C GLN A 7 2.88 35.32 -34.00
N GLY A 8 1.95 35.80 -33.17
CA GLY A 8 1.29 35.01 -32.16
C GLY A 8 0.34 34.01 -32.83
N LYS A 9 0.90 32.93 -33.37
CA LYS A 9 0.13 31.78 -33.86
C LYS A 9 -0.64 31.19 -32.67
N THR A 10 -1.95 31.35 -32.76
CA THR A 10 -3.01 30.52 -32.17
C THR A 10 -2.50 29.19 -31.62
N ALA A 11 -2.53 29.06 -30.29
CA ALA A 11 -2.40 27.78 -29.61
C ALA A 11 -3.50 26.85 -30.11
N ALA A 12 -3.12 25.89 -30.96
CA ALA A 12 -4.00 24.80 -31.36
C ALA A 12 -4.29 23.96 -30.12
N GLY A 13 -5.54 24.01 -29.66
CA GLY A 13 -6.03 23.23 -28.53
C GLY A 13 -5.82 21.73 -28.80
N LEU A 14 -5.04 21.08 -27.93
CA LEU A 14 -4.91 19.64 -27.90
C LEU A 14 -6.16 19.07 -27.22
N VAL A 15 -7.13 18.62 -28.01
CA VAL A 15 -8.28 17.85 -27.53
C VAL A 15 -7.95 16.38 -27.70
N VAL A 16 -7.57 15.70 -26.60
CA VAL A 16 -7.43 14.24 -26.57
C VAL A 16 -8.74 13.64 -26.06
N GLY A 17 -9.66 13.35 -26.99
CA GLY A 17 -10.85 12.56 -26.70
C GLY A 17 -10.53 11.07 -26.74
N GLY A 18 -10.30 10.44 -25.59
CA GLY A 18 -10.04 9.01 -25.48
C GLY A 18 -11.32 8.18 -25.66
N MET A 19 -11.64 7.81 -26.90
CA MET A 19 -12.80 6.94 -27.21
C MET A 19 -12.68 5.52 -26.61
N GLY A 20 -11.48 5.07 -26.21
CA GLY A 20 -11.24 3.74 -25.63
C GLY A 20 -11.74 3.56 -24.19
N GLY A 21 -11.57 4.58 -23.34
CA GLY A 21 -11.95 4.51 -21.92
C GLY A 21 -13.46 4.44 -21.69
N THR A 22 -14.24 5.04 -22.58
CA THR A 22 -15.71 5.00 -22.51
C THR A 22 -16.28 3.61 -22.75
N VAL A 23 -15.71 2.82 -23.67
CA VAL A 23 -16.22 1.47 -24.01
C VAL A 23 -15.88 0.46 -22.92
N LEU A 24 -14.69 0.56 -22.35
CA LEU A 24 -14.26 -0.37 -21.31
C LEU A 24 -14.90 -0.07 -19.94
N GLY A 25 -15.12 1.23 -19.66
CA GLY A 25 -15.88 1.66 -18.48
C GLY A 25 -17.32 1.14 -18.50
N THR A 26 -17.97 1.09 -19.66
CA THR A 26 -19.30 0.45 -19.79
C THR A 26 -19.25 -1.05 -19.55
N LEU A 27 -18.24 -1.76 -20.09
CA LEU A 27 -18.09 -3.20 -19.91
C LEU A 27 -17.94 -3.56 -18.41
N LEU A 28 -17.07 -2.85 -17.69
CA LEU A 28 -16.88 -3.04 -16.25
C LEU A 28 -18.15 -2.68 -15.45
N GLY A 29 -18.85 -1.61 -15.84
CA GLY A 29 -20.13 -1.25 -15.23
C GLY A 29 -21.21 -2.32 -15.43
N MET A 30 -21.28 -2.93 -16.62
CA MET A 30 -22.20 -4.03 -16.90
C MET A 30 -21.85 -5.29 -16.09
N LEU A 31 -20.57 -5.64 -16.00
CA LEU A 31 -20.11 -6.77 -15.18
C LEU A 31 -20.48 -6.55 -13.70
N LEU A 32 -20.18 -5.38 -13.15
CA LEU A 32 -20.53 -5.06 -11.76
C LEU A 32 -22.04 -5.14 -11.51
N ALA A 33 -22.87 -4.72 -12.46
CA ALA A 33 -24.32 -4.83 -12.39
C ALA A 33 -24.84 -6.27 -12.57
N ALA A 34 -24.12 -7.10 -13.31
CA ALA A 34 -24.44 -8.50 -13.60
C ALA A 34 -23.88 -9.48 -12.56
N LYS A 35 -23.35 -8.99 -11.43
CA LYS A 35 -22.79 -9.81 -10.35
C LYS A 35 -23.72 -10.99 -10.03
N PRO A 36 -23.21 -12.24 -10.02
CA PRO A 36 -24.03 -13.41 -9.74
C PRO A 36 -24.59 -13.36 -8.32
N ALA A 37 -25.78 -13.94 -8.14
CA ALA A 37 -26.42 -14.04 -6.83
C ALA A 37 -25.55 -14.81 -5.84
N GLU A 38 -25.68 -14.52 -4.55
CA GLU A 38 -24.88 -15.19 -3.52
C GLU A 38 -25.12 -16.71 -3.48
N ALA A 39 -26.31 -17.16 -3.86
CA ALA A 39 -26.66 -18.58 -3.96
C ALA A 39 -26.21 -19.24 -5.28
N ALA A 40 -25.55 -18.52 -6.19
CA ALA A 40 -25.13 -19.07 -7.48
C ALA A 40 -24.10 -20.21 -7.31
N PRO A 41 -24.11 -21.22 -8.21
CA PRO A 41 -23.12 -22.29 -8.23
C PRO A 41 -21.67 -21.75 -8.28
N PRO A 42 -20.70 -22.46 -7.70
CA PRO A 42 -19.30 -22.04 -7.70
C PRO A 42 -18.72 -21.77 -9.10
N ASP A 43 -19.09 -22.59 -10.08
CA ASP A 43 -18.59 -22.46 -11.46
C ASP A 43 -19.07 -21.15 -12.13
N GLU A 44 -20.30 -20.74 -11.85
CA GLU A 44 -20.86 -19.47 -12.37
C GLU A 44 -20.14 -18.26 -11.74
N LYS A 45 -19.86 -18.33 -10.43
CA LYS A 45 -19.06 -17.31 -9.74
C LYS A 45 -17.63 -17.24 -10.27
N LEU A 46 -17.02 -18.38 -10.56
CA LEU A 46 -15.67 -18.44 -11.12
C LEU A 46 -15.61 -17.85 -12.53
N ASN A 47 -16.57 -18.19 -13.40
CA ASN A 47 -16.66 -17.61 -14.74
C ASN A 47 -16.82 -16.09 -14.70
N TYR A 48 -17.70 -15.59 -13.83
CA TYR A 48 -17.85 -14.16 -13.60
C TYR A 48 -16.52 -13.47 -13.17
N LEU A 49 -15.77 -14.10 -12.26
CA LEU A 49 -14.48 -13.56 -11.81
C LEU A 49 -13.44 -13.55 -12.94
N MET A 50 -13.42 -14.58 -13.79
CA MET A 50 -12.52 -14.61 -14.96
C MET A 50 -12.87 -13.52 -15.99
N GLU A 51 -14.16 -13.25 -16.22
CA GLU A 51 -14.59 -12.16 -17.09
C GLU A 51 -14.20 -10.79 -16.53
N CYS A 52 -14.40 -10.58 -15.23
CA CYS A 52 -13.93 -9.38 -14.53
C CYS A 52 -12.42 -9.20 -14.66
N GLN A 53 -11.65 -10.27 -14.41
CA GLN A 53 -10.19 -10.24 -14.52
C GLN A 53 -9.74 -9.93 -15.95
N THR A 54 -10.39 -10.50 -16.96
CA THR A 54 -10.09 -10.23 -18.37
C THR A 54 -10.33 -8.76 -18.72
N ALA A 55 -11.46 -8.19 -18.29
CA ALA A 55 -11.78 -6.78 -18.49
C ALA A 55 -10.77 -5.85 -17.80
N ILE A 56 -10.34 -6.19 -16.58
CA ILE A 56 -9.32 -5.44 -15.84
C ILE A 56 -7.96 -5.49 -16.58
N VAL A 57 -7.55 -6.65 -17.07
CA VAL A 57 -6.29 -6.79 -17.83
C VAL A 57 -6.30 -5.92 -19.09
N GLN A 58 -7.43 -5.85 -19.79
CA GLN A 58 -7.60 -4.96 -20.95
C GLN A 58 -7.51 -3.47 -20.54
N LEU A 59 -8.06 -3.08 -19.39
CA LEU A 59 -7.97 -1.71 -18.87
C LEU A 59 -6.52 -1.32 -18.59
N LEU A 60 -5.78 -2.23 -17.96
CA LEU A 60 -4.37 -2.03 -17.68
C LEU A 60 -3.56 -1.87 -18.97
N GLY A 61 -3.88 -2.64 -20.02
CA GLY A 61 -3.30 -2.47 -21.36
C GLY A 61 -3.53 -1.07 -21.93
N GLN A 62 -4.78 -0.58 -21.92
CA GLN A 62 -5.11 0.77 -22.38
C GLN A 62 -4.42 1.87 -21.55
N LEU A 63 -4.29 1.67 -20.24
CA LEU A 63 -3.57 2.60 -19.37
C LEU A 63 -2.07 2.66 -19.73
N VAL A 64 -1.45 1.52 -20.04
CA VAL A 64 -0.07 1.47 -20.51
C VAL A 64 0.08 2.23 -21.82
N GLU A 65 -0.80 2.01 -22.79
CA GLU A 65 -0.79 2.75 -24.06
C GLU A 65 -0.97 4.26 -23.86
N GLY A 66 -1.92 4.66 -23.00
CA GLY A 66 -2.13 6.06 -22.63
C GLY A 66 -0.89 6.69 -21.99
N ASN A 67 -0.23 5.98 -21.08
CA ASN A 67 1.02 6.44 -20.47
C ASN A 67 2.14 6.59 -21.49
N GLN A 68 2.29 5.65 -22.44
CA GLN A 68 3.26 5.75 -23.53
C GLN A 68 2.98 6.96 -24.44
N ALA A 69 1.72 7.24 -24.74
CA ALA A 69 1.34 8.43 -25.50
C ALA A 69 1.68 9.73 -24.76
N ILE A 70 1.43 9.79 -23.45
CA ILE A 70 1.79 10.93 -22.60
C ILE A 70 3.31 11.12 -22.57
N ILE A 71 4.08 10.04 -22.40
CA ILE A 71 5.55 10.06 -22.45
C ILE A 71 6.03 10.66 -23.77
N GLY A 72 5.48 10.19 -24.90
CA GLY A 72 5.83 10.72 -26.23
C GLY A 72 5.52 12.21 -26.38
N LEU A 73 4.37 12.67 -25.90
CA LEU A 73 3.99 14.08 -25.92
C LEU A 73 4.91 14.94 -25.05
N LEU A 74 5.29 14.46 -23.87
CA LEU A 74 6.22 15.16 -22.99
C LEU A 74 7.62 15.26 -23.61
N GLN A 75 8.11 14.19 -24.25
CA GLN A 75 9.37 14.21 -24.98
C GLN A 75 9.34 15.20 -26.15
N GLN A 76 8.24 15.25 -26.91
CA GLN A 76 8.05 16.23 -27.98
C GLN A 76 8.02 17.67 -27.45
N TRP A 77 7.33 17.91 -26.33
CA TRP A 77 7.27 19.22 -25.69
C TRP A 77 8.64 19.68 -25.17
N LEU A 78 9.43 18.79 -24.55
CA LEU A 78 10.80 19.07 -24.13
C LEU A 78 11.72 19.40 -25.31
N ALA A 79 11.63 18.63 -26.40
CA ALA A 79 12.38 18.90 -27.62
C ALA A 79 12.07 20.28 -28.21
N ALA A 80 10.79 20.70 -28.19
CA ALA A 80 10.37 22.02 -28.65
C ALA A 80 10.93 23.18 -27.80
N GLN A 81 11.37 22.91 -26.55
CA GLN A 81 12.03 23.89 -25.68
C GLN A 81 13.55 23.96 -25.90
N GLY A 82 14.09 23.23 -26.88
CA GLY A 82 15.53 23.17 -27.14
C GLY A 82 16.29 22.32 -26.13
N ILE A 83 15.59 21.54 -25.30
CA ILE A 83 16.18 20.47 -24.51
C ILE A 83 16.25 19.27 -25.45
N PRO A 84 17.42 18.89 -25.98
CA PRO A 84 17.51 17.71 -26.83
C PRO A 84 16.97 16.51 -26.04
N PRO A 85 16.38 15.51 -26.71
CA PRO A 85 16.15 14.22 -26.08
C PRO A 85 17.53 13.67 -25.72
N ALA A 86 18.03 14.04 -24.55
CA ALA A 86 19.25 13.47 -24.04
C ALA A 86 18.99 11.96 -23.95
N GLU A 87 19.92 11.16 -24.46
CA GLU A 87 20.03 9.77 -24.02
C GLU A 87 19.90 9.77 -22.49
N GLY A 88 18.75 9.31 -21.97
CA GLY A 88 18.52 9.21 -20.53
C GLY A 88 17.43 10.10 -19.90
N VAL A 89 16.62 10.87 -20.63
CA VAL A 89 15.34 11.37 -20.05
C VAL A 89 14.25 10.33 -20.26
N GLU A 90 14.34 9.26 -19.48
CA GLU A 90 13.29 8.25 -19.36
C GLU A 90 12.19 8.85 -18.48
N VAL A 91 11.06 9.23 -19.09
CA VAL A 91 9.86 9.61 -18.32
C VAL A 91 9.22 8.32 -17.85
N THR A 92 9.66 7.83 -16.69
CA THR A 92 9.14 6.59 -16.10
C THR A 92 8.05 6.93 -15.09
N VAL A 93 6.84 6.43 -15.30
CA VAL A 93 5.78 6.44 -14.27
C VAL A 93 6.13 5.35 -13.26
N LEU A 94 6.87 5.73 -12.21
CA LEU A 94 7.23 4.81 -11.14
C LEU A 94 6.12 4.80 -10.08
N THR A 95 5.66 3.59 -9.72
CA THR A 95 5.03 3.33 -8.42
C THR A 95 6.07 2.62 -7.54
N PRO A 96 7.12 3.32 -7.09
CA PRO A 96 8.20 2.64 -6.38
C PRO A 96 7.63 2.11 -5.07
N TRP A 97 7.87 0.83 -4.80
CA TRP A 97 7.45 0.17 -3.57
C TRP A 97 8.45 0.49 -2.49
N VAL A 98 8.33 1.66 -1.88
CA VAL A 98 9.35 2.19 -0.95
C VAL A 98 8.89 1.96 0.47
N ALA A 99 9.76 1.33 1.26
CA ALA A 99 9.56 1.27 2.69
C ALA A 99 9.81 2.65 3.30
N LYS A 100 8.88 3.12 4.12
CA LYS A 100 9.11 4.24 5.02
C LYS A 100 10.17 3.88 6.06
N GLU A 101 10.76 4.90 6.66
CA GLU A 101 11.64 4.71 7.81
C GLU A 101 10.88 4.00 8.93
N PRO A 102 11.54 3.07 9.67
CA PRO A 102 10.92 2.42 10.80
C PRO A 102 10.45 3.42 11.85
N GLU A 103 9.20 3.25 12.29
CA GLU A 103 8.62 4.08 13.34
C GLU A 103 8.52 3.27 14.64
N GLU A 104 8.99 3.84 15.75
CA GLU A 104 8.92 3.20 17.05
C GLU A 104 7.55 3.36 17.68
N ILE A 105 6.92 2.23 18.01
CA ILE A 105 5.59 2.17 18.62
C ILE A 105 5.61 1.63 20.05
N TYR A 106 6.75 1.11 20.51
CA TYR A 106 6.91 0.69 21.90
C TYR A 106 8.39 0.63 22.27
N ARG A 107 8.75 1.18 23.44
CA ARG A 107 10.08 0.99 24.04
C ARG A 107 10.01 1.09 25.55
N TYR A 108 9.89 -0.05 26.22
CA TYR A 108 9.81 -0.06 27.68
C TYR A 108 10.50 -1.26 28.32
N ALA A 109 10.96 -1.00 29.54
CA ALA A 109 11.38 -2.02 30.49
C ALA A 109 10.15 -2.63 31.15
N ILE A 110 9.75 -3.84 30.72
CA ILE A 110 8.65 -4.56 31.36
C ILE A 110 9.19 -5.24 32.63
N ARG A 111 8.53 -5.02 33.77
CA ARG A 111 8.96 -5.53 35.09
C ARG A 111 7.87 -6.29 35.85
N THR A 112 6.73 -6.49 35.23
CA THR A 112 5.57 -7.16 35.82
C THR A 112 5.02 -8.20 34.85
N ILE A 113 4.29 -9.16 35.40
CA ILE A 113 3.43 -10.07 34.64
C ILE A 113 2.20 -9.25 34.23
N GLY A 114 1.78 -9.38 32.97
CA GLY A 114 0.56 -8.74 32.51
C GLY A 114 0.49 -8.57 31.01
N THR A 115 -0.48 -7.76 30.62
CA THR A 115 -0.74 -7.37 29.24
C THR A 115 -0.45 -5.90 29.07
N PHE A 116 0.32 -5.58 28.04
CA PHE A 116 0.72 -4.23 27.65
C PHE A 116 0.34 -4.01 26.20
N TYR A 117 0.26 -2.75 25.79
CA TYR A 117 -0.06 -2.38 24.42
C TYR A 117 1.04 -1.47 23.87
N SER A 118 1.16 -1.42 22.54
CA SER A 118 1.92 -0.37 21.87
C SER A 118 1.46 1.01 22.34
N SER A 119 2.31 2.02 22.22
CA SER A 119 1.99 3.40 22.64
C SER A 119 0.95 4.06 21.74
N LYS A 120 0.78 3.54 20.52
CA LYS A 120 -0.20 4.00 19.52
C LYS A 120 -0.58 2.86 18.58
N MET A 121 -1.66 3.05 17.82
CA MET A 121 -1.89 2.24 16.63
C MET A 121 -1.20 2.87 15.43
N VAL A 122 -0.76 2.02 14.52
CA VAL A 122 -0.15 2.36 13.25
C VAL A 122 -1.26 2.61 12.25
N ASP A 123 -1.27 3.80 11.65
CA ASP A 123 -2.15 4.14 10.54
C ASP A 123 -1.66 3.42 9.26
N TRP A 124 -2.35 2.35 8.89
CA TRP A 124 -2.09 1.56 7.69
C TRP A 124 -3.19 1.76 6.63
N THR A 125 -3.87 2.93 6.64
CA THR A 125 -4.93 3.27 5.67
C THR A 125 -4.42 3.44 4.24
N ARG A 126 -3.15 3.79 4.07
CA ARG A 126 -2.53 4.09 2.77
C ARG A 126 -1.39 3.16 2.40
N GLY A 127 -0.96 2.31 3.32
CA GLY A 127 0.14 1.39 3.08
C GLY A 127 -0.28 0.15 2.31
N LYS A 128 0.66 -0.45 1.58
CA LYS A 128 0.45 -1.71 0.84
C LYS A 128 0.87 -2.92 1.66
N ARG A 129 1.96 -2.79 2.42
CA ARG A 129 2.49 -3.82 3.34
C ARG A 129 2.89 -3.19 4.65
N LEU A 130 2.76 -3.97 5.73
CA LEU A 130 3.20 -3.62 7.06
C LEU A 130 4.07 -4.76 7.61
N VAL A 131 5.19 -4.39 8.23
CA VAL A 131 6.00 -5.30 9.03
C VAL A 131 6.16 -4.71 10.42
N ILE A 132 5.88 -5.51 11.44
CA ILE A 132 6.19 -5.21 12.84
C ILE A 132 7.52 -5.88 13.18
N LYS A 133 8.53 -5.08 13.51
CA LYS A 133 9.81 -5.56 14.03
C LYS A 133 9.78 -5.52 15.55
N VAL A 134 10.16 -6.62 16.19
CA VAL A 134 10.31 -6.69 17.65
C VAL A 134 11.74 -7.06 17.99
N GLU A 135 12.34 -6.29 18.88
CA GLU A 135 13.66 -6.54 19.44
C GLU A 135 13.56 -6.57 20.97
N SER A 136 13.94 -7.69 21.57
CA SER A 136 13.90 -7.90 23.00
C SER A 136 15.32 -8.04 23.54
N SER A 137 15.66 -7.21 24.51
CA SER A 137 16.80 -7.44 25.40
C SER A 137 16.34 -7.92 26.79
N LEU A 138 15.05 -8.29 26.92
CA LEU A 138 14.49 -8.81 28.16
C LEU A 138 15.09 -10.18 28.46
N ASN A 139 15.28 -10.47 29.75
CA ASN A 139 15.73 -11.78 30.20
C ASN A 139 14.61 -12.83 30.31
N GLN A 140 13.40 -12.51 29.85
CA GLN A 140 12.25 -13.41 29.79
C GLN A 140 11.60 -13.32 28.40
N ALA A 141 11.00 -14.41 27.96
CA ALA A 141 10.23 -14.43 26.71
C ALA A 141 8.90 -13.69 26.87
N VAL A 142 8.42 -13.12 25.77
CA VAL A 142 7.15 -12.38 25.70
C VAL A 142 6.35 -12.85 24.49
N GLN A 143 5.03 -12.83 24.61
CA GLN A 143 4.13 -13.09 23.48
C GLN A 143 3.76 -11.77 22.82
N ILE A 144 3.85 -11.73 21.49
CA ILE A 144 3.52 -10.59 20.64
C ILE A 144 2.27 -10.93 19.85
N GLN A 145 1.15 -10.29 20.16
CA GLN A 145 -0.08 -10.39 19.41
C GLN A 145 -0.27 -9.13 18.58
N VAL A 146 -0.39 -9.25 17.26
CA VAL A 146 -0.81 -8.12 16.43
C VAL A 146 -2.33 -7.98 16.55
N ILE A 147 -2.80 -6.75 16.70
CA ILE A 147 -4.22 -6.42 16.85
C ILE A 147 -4.62 -5.40 15.79
N GLY A 148 -5.87 -5.47 15.32
CA GLY A 148 -6.40 -4.59 14.28
C GLY A 148 -7.70 -3.92 14.71
N ASN A 149 -7.93 -2.70 14.23
CA ASN A 149 -9.20 -2.00 14.38
C ASN A 149 -9.50 -1.12 13.15
N THR A 150 -10.76 -0.75 13.01
CA THR A 150 -11.26 0.18 11.98
C THR A 150 -11.14 1.64 12.38
N VAL A 151 -10.86 1.91 13.66
CA VAL A 151 -10.63 3.24 14.24
C VAL A 151 -9.27 3.25 14.96
N ASP A 152 -8.67 4.44 15.13
CA ASP A 152 -7.40 4.63 15.84
C ASP A 152 -7.59 4.51 17.36
N ASP A 153 -8.00 3.31 17.79
CA ASP A 153 -8.25 2.98 19.19
C ASP A 153 -7.94 1.51 19.44
N MET A 154 -7.22 1.24 20.52
CA MET A 154 -6.90 -0.11 20.97
C MET A 154 -8.08 -0.79 21.66
N GLU A 155 -9.05 -0.01 22.16
CA GLU A 155 -10.28 -0.58 22.70
C GLU A 155 -11.04 -1.34 21.61
N LEU A 156 -11.45 -2.57 21.94
CA LEU A 156 -12.16 -3.48 21.04
C LEU A 156 -11.38 -3.91 19.79
N ALA A 157 -10.06 -3.63 19.74
CA ALA A 157 -9.21 -4.17 18.70
C ALA A 157 -9.21 -5.70 18.74
N ILE A 158 -9.24 -6.32 17.57
CA ILE A 158 -9.31 -7.78 17.42
C ILE A 158 -7.95 -8.37 17.10
N ASP A 159 -7.76 -9.62 17.48
CA ASP A 159 -6.52 -10.35 17.23
C ASP A 159 -6.39 -10.67 15.73
N ILE A 160 -5.27 -10.26 15.13
CA ILE A 160 -4.89 -10.66 13.79
C ILE A 160 -3.98 -11.88 13.92
N ASN A 161 -4.46 -13.03 13.44
CA ASN A 161 -3.80 -14.33 13.60
C ASN A 161 -3.50 -14.68 15.07
N GLY A 162 -2.66 -15.71 15.29
CA GLY A 162 -2.22 -16.12 16.61
C GLY A 162 -1.02 -15.30 17.14
N PRO A 163 -0.75 -15.38 18.45
CA PRO A 163 0.38 -14.69 19.07
C PRO A 163 1.72 -15.33 18.68
N PHE A 164 2.72 -14.49 18.42
CA PHE A 164 4.07 -14.91 18.07
C PHE A 164 5.00 -14.83 19.29
N PRO A 165 5.77 -15.90 19.60
CA PRO A 165 6.71 -15.87 20.70
C PRO A 165 7.97 -15.08 20.34
N CYS A 166 8.33 -14.10 21.16
CA CYS A 166 9.62 -13.44 21.14
C CYS A 166 10.45 -13.97 22.33
N THR A 167 11.54 -14.69 22.04
CA THR A 167 12.41 -15.27 23.06
C THR A 167 13.12 -14.18 23.87
N ALA A 168 13.59 -14.54 25.07
CA ALA A 168 14.47 -13.69 25.85
C ALA A 168 15.73 -13.34 25.04
N ASN A 169 16.17 -12.08 25.08
CA ASN A 169 17.27 -11.55 24.27
C ASN A 169 17.16 -11.87 22.76
N GLY A 170 15.92 -12.01 22.26
CA GLY A 170 15.62 -12.39 20.89
C GLY A 170 15.08 -11.24 20.06
N ASN A 171 14.77 -11.55 18.80
CA ASN A 171 14.03 -10.66 17.93
C ASN A 171 13.14 -11.47 17.00
N ILE A 172 12.03 -10.87 16.57
CA ILE A 172 11.12 -11.44 15.57
C ILE A 172 10.69 -10.33 14.60
N SER A 173 10.20 -10.73 13.43
CA SER A 173 9.51 -9.83 12.50
C SER A 173 8.18 -10.47 12.13
N VAL A 174 7.09 -9.71 12.19
CA VAL A 174 5.74 -10.16 11.87
C VAL A 174 5.25 -9.35 10.68
N GLY A 175 5.15 -9.99 9.51
CA GLY A 175 4.54 -9.41 8.33
C GLY A 175 3.06 -9.80 8.27
N LEU A 176 2.19 -8.85 7.93
CA LEU A 176 0.77 -9.13 7.76
C LEU A 176 0.48 -9.64 6.34
N ALA A 177 -0.41 -10.63 6.24
CA ALA A 177 -0.96 -11.06 4.97
C ALA A 177 -1.87 -9.96 4.40
N TRP A 178 -2.11 -10.01 3.09
CA TRP A 178 -2.94 -9.01 2.42
C TRP A 178 -4.41 -9.05 2.88
N ASP A 179 -4.94 -10.24 3.15
CA ASP A 179 -6.32 -10.43 3.58
C ASP A 179 -6.57 -10.09 5.05
N ASP A 180 -5.50 -9.95 5.86
CA ASP A 180 -5.57 -9.59 7.28
C ASP A 180 -5.61 -8.06 7.51
N TRP A 181 -5.95 -7.31 6.47
CA TRP A 181 -5.86 -5.86 6.46
C TRP A 181 -6.85 -5.21 7.44
N HIS A 182 -6.33 -4.30 8.26
CA HIS A 182 -7.10 -3.38 9.08
C HIS A 182 -6.52 -1.96 8.95
N PRO A 183 -7.34 -0.91 8.97
CA PRO A 183 -6.88 0.48 8.87
C PRO A 183 -5.89 0.88 9.97
N PHE A 184 -6.09 0.40 11.19
CA PHE A 184 -5.25 0.72 12.34
C PHE A 184 -4.71 -0.57 12.95
N ILE A 185 -3.39 -0.65 13.11
CA ILE A 185 -2.69 -1.85 13.59
C ILE A 185 -1.94 -1.55 14.89
N GLY A 186 -2.17 -2.34 15.92
CA GLY A 186 -1.49 -2.24 17.20
C GLY A 186 -0.76 -3.53 17.56
N VAL A 187 -0.06 -3.50 18.70
CA VAL A 187 0.58 -4.69 19.25
C VAL A 187 0.19 -4.85 20.71
N ARG A 188 -0.32 -6.03 21.08
CA ARG A 188 -0.55 -6.45 22.46
C ARG A 188 0.59 -7.38 22.89
N ILE A 189 1.30 -7.00 23.95
CA ILE A 189 2.39 -7.76 24.54
C ILE A 189 1.87 -8.48 25.78
N THR A 190 2.15 -9.77 25.90
CA THR A 190 1.84 -10.54 27.11
C THR A 190 3.09 -11.13 27.72
N THR A 191 3.30 -10.88 29.01
CA THR A 191 4.40 -11.46 29.79
C THR A 191 3.84 -12.48 30.77
N ALA A 192 4.24 -13.74 30.63
CA ALA A 192 3.85 -14.81 31.56
C ALA A 192 4.73 -14.83 32.83
N VAL A 193 5.98 -14.40 32.71
CA VAL A 193 6.95 -14.25 33.79
C VAL A 193 7.48 -12.83 33.78
N ALA A 194 7.52 -12.18 34.94
CA ALA A 194 8.02 -10.81 35.06
C ALA A 194 9.51 -10.75 34.67
N PRO A 195 9.89 -10.01 33.61
CA PRO A 195 11.29 -9.77 33.32
C PRO A 195 11.94 -8.94 34.43
N THR A 196 13.20 -9.19 34.72
CA THR A 196 13.94 -8.42 35.75
C THR A 196 14.92 -7.43 35.12
N THR A 197 15.35 -7.67 33.88
CA THR A 197 16.29 -6.81 33.15
C THR A 197 15.88 -6.67 31.68
N GLY A 198 16.48 -5.70 31.00
CA GLY A 198 16.27 -5.47 29.57
C GLY A 198 15.12 -4.53 29.21
N ILE A 199 14.97 -4.30 27.91
CA ILE A 199 13.97 -3.45 27.25
C ILE A 199 13.39 -4.23 26.07
N LEU A 200 12.08 -4.10 25.86
CA LEU A 200 11.42 -4.52 24.63
C LEU A 200 11.21 -3.28 23.74
N LYS A 201 11.64 -3.37 22.50
CA LYS A 201 11.47 -2.37 21.46
C LYS A 201 10.61 -2.96 20.34
N ILE A 202 9.64 -2.19 19.86
CA ILE A 202 8.79 -2.56 18.73
C ILE A 202 8.72 -1.39 17.77
N GLU A 203 8.95 -1.69 16.49
CA GLU A 203 8.86 -0.75 15.39
C GLU A 203 7.89 -1.28 14.33
N ASP A 204 7.27 -0.37 13.61
CA ASP A 204 6.54 -0.66 12.39
C ASP A 204 7.27 -0.12 11.16
N VAL A 205 7.10 -0.82 10.04
CA VAL A 205 7.61 -0.41 8.73
C VAL A 205 6.49 -0.56 7.72
N ILE A 206 6.06 0.57 7.16
CA ILE A 206 5.04 0.62 6.11
C ILE A 206 5.73 0.71 4.75
N GLN A 207 5.30 -0.10 3.80
CA GLN A 207 5.65 0.05 2.39
C GLN A 207 4.51 0.74 1.63
N GLU A 208 4.82 1.82 0.92
CA GLU A 208 3.88 2.61 0.11
C GLU A 208 4.22 2.55 -1.39
#